data_AF-A0A948VTV7-F1
#
_entry.id   AF-A0A948VTV7-F1
#
_cell.length_a   1.000
_cell.length_b   1.000
_cell.length_c   1.000
_cell.angle_alpha   90.00
_cell.angle_beta   90.00
_cell.angle_gamma   90.00
#
_symmetry.space_group_name_H-M   'P 1'
#
loop_
_entity.id
_entity.type
_entity.pdbx_description
1 polymer ?
#
loop_
_entity_poly.entity_id
_entity_poly.type
_entity_poly.pdbx_seq_one_letter_code
_entity_poly.pdbx_strand_id
1 'polypeptide(L)'
;LIVYLDNNRDRIHYQGDRIGGYPIGSGGIESANKFICHTRLKRSGAWWVKETGNEMLRIRCAVYNGTYDKVFERYKNANLPHD
;
A
#
# COMPACT_ATOMS: atom_id res chain seq x y z
N LEU A 1 19.05 16.12 -11.99
CA LEU A 1 18.44 15.03 -12.77
C LEU A 1 19.48 14.05 -13.32
N ILE A 2 20.46 14.49 -14.11
CA ILE A 2 21.50 13.61 -14.71
C ILE A 2 22.25 12.80 -13.64
N VAL A 3 22.79 13.45 -12.60
CA VAL A 3 23.49 12.77 -11.48
C VAL A 3 22.60 11.75 -10.77
N TYR A 4 21.31 12.05 -10.57
CA TYR A 4 20.39 11.13 -9.90
C TYR A 4 20.12 9.88 -10.73
N LEU A 5 19.88 10.05 -12.04
CA LEU A 5 19.65 8.93 -12.96
C LEU A 5 20.90 8.09 -13.13
N ASP A 6 22.07 8.71 -13.14
CA ASP A 6 23.34 7.98 -13.22
C ASP A 6 23.61 7.14 -11.96
N ASN A 7 23.40 7.73 -10.78
CA ASN A 7 23.54 7.06 -9.49
C ASN A 7 22.55 5.91 -9.26
N ASN A 8 21.43 5.87 -10.00
CA ASN A 8 20.40 4.83 -9.87
C ASN A 8 20.23 4.04 -11.17
N ARG A 9 21.21 4.06 -12.07
CA ARG A 9 21.15 3.40 -13.38
C ARG A 9 20.92 1.89 -13.24
N ASP A 10 21.47 1.30 -12.19
CA ASP A 10 21.29 -0.10 -11.79
C ASP A 10 19.84 -0.43 -11.42
N ARG A 11 19.01 0.54 -11.06
CA ARG A 11 17.59 0.34 -10.74
C ARG A 11 16.66 0.53 -11.94
N ILE A 12 17.21 0.86 -13.10
CA ILE A 12 16.44 1.21 -14.31
C ILE A 12 16.52 0.05 -15.31
N HIS A 13 15.59 -0.90 -15.21
CA HIS A 13 15.58 -2.14 -16.00
C HIS A 13 14.48 -2.20 -17.08
N TYR A 14 14.16 -1.07 -17.71
CA TYR A 14 13.05 -0.95 -18.66
C TYR A 14 12.98 -2.02 -19.75
N GLN A 15 14.13 -2.42 -20.33
CA GLN A 15 14.14 -3.42 -21.39
C GLN A 15 13.73 -4.81 -20.88
N GLY A 16 14.31 -5.25 -19.76
CA GLY A 16 13.98 -6.52 -19.14
C GLY A 16 12.54 -6.54 -18.66
N ASP A 17 12.09 -5.45 -18.03
CA ASP A 17 10.73 -5.32 -17.52
C ASP A 17 9.70 -5.36 -18.65
N ARG A 18 9.99 -4.71 -19.78
CA ARG A 18 9.14 -4.74 -20.98
C ARG A 18 9.06 -6.13 -21.61
N ILE A 19 10.19 -6.85 -21.69
CA ILE A 19 10.21 -8.22 -22.22
C ILE A 19 9.43 -9.16 -21.29
N GLY A 20 9.58 -8.98 -19.98
CA GLY A 20 8.85 -9.75 -18.96
C GLY A 20 7.38 -9.38 -18.80
N GLY A 21 6.90 -8.34 -19.48
CA GLY A 21 5.51 -7.88 -19.39
C GLY A 21 5.17 -7.20 -18.05
N TYR A 22 6.17 -6.74 -17.30
CA TYR A 22 5.95 -6.05 -16.03
C TYR A 22 5.38 -4.65 -16.26
N PRO A 23 4.52 -4.14 -15.36
CA PRO A 23 4.04 -2.77 -15.43
C PRO A 23 5.20 -1.80 -15.18
N ILE A 24 5.51 -1.00 -16.20
CA ILE A 24 6.62 -0.04 -16.19
C ILE A 24 6.21 1.33 -15.60
N GLY A 25 4.93 1.67 -15.71
CA GLY A 25 4.38 2.93 -15.22
C GLY A 25 3.94 2.87 -13.76
N SER A 26 4.07 3.99 -13.05
CA SER A 26 3.59 4.14 -11.67
C SER A 26 2.08 4.36 -11.56
N GLY A 27 1.35 4.51 -12.67
CA GLY A 27 -0.07 4.88 -12.64
C GLY A 27 -0.95 3.92 -11.82
N GLY A 28 -0.70 2.60 -11.89
CA GLY A 28 -1.43 1.62 -11.09
C GLY A 28 -1.20 1.80 -9.58
N ILE A 29 0.05 1.99 -9.17
CA ILE A 29 0.40 2.17 -7.76
C ILE A 29 -0.05 3.54 -7.21
N GLU A 30 0.04 4.59 -8.03
CA GLU A 30 -0.45 5.93 -7.70
C GLU A 30 -1.96 5.96 -7.52
N SER A 31 -2.68 5.28 -8.42
CA SER A 31 -4.13 5.09 -8.33
C SER A 31 -4.49 4.35 -7.04
N ALA A 32 -3.83 3.22 -6.76
CA ALA A 32 -4.05 2.46 -5.53
C ALA A 32 -3.81 3.32 -4.27
N ASN A 33 -2.72 4.09 -4.23
CA ASN A 33 -2.43 5.00 -3.11
C ASN A 33 -3.52 6.08 -2.95
N LYS A 34 -4.05 6.60 -4.06
CA LYS A 34 -5.17 7.56 -4.04
C LYS A 34 -6.44 6.93 -3.46
N PHE A 35 -6.81 5.73 -3.91
CA PHE A 35 -8.05 5.08 -3.45
C PHE A 35 -7.95 4.55 -2.01
N ILE A 36 -6.87 3.87 -1.68
CA ILE A 36 -6.69 3.19 -0.39
C ILE A 36 -6.34 4.22 0.70
N CYS A 37 -5.25 4.98 0.50
CA CYS A 37 -4.69 5.87 1.50
C CYS A 37 -5.41 7.22 1.53
N HIS A 38 -5.46 7.97 0.41
CA HIS A 38 -5.88 9.37 0.45
C HIS A 38 -7.31 9.54 0.96
N THR A 39 -8.23 8.66 0.55
CA THR A 39 -9.64 8.66 0.97
C THR A 39 -9.83 8.71 2.49
N ARG A 40 -8.91 8.13 3.28
CA ARG A 40 -9.05 8.05 4.74
C ARG A 40 -7.97 8.81 5.50
N LEU A 41 -6.71 8.68 5.08
CA LEU A 41 -5.55 9.19 5.82
C LEU A 41 -5.29 10.67 5.54
N LYS A 42 -5.68 11.20 4.37
CA LYS A 42 -5.45 12.60 3.97
C LYS A 42 -6.69 13.50 4.05
N ARG A 43 -7.73 13.09 4.79
CA ARG A 43 -8.92 13.94 4.98
C ARG A 43 -8.54 15.18 5.81
N SER A 44 -9.21 16.30 5.55
CA SER A 44 -9.02 17.51 6.36
C SER A 44 -9.26 17.23 7.84
N GLY A 45 -8.38 17.72 8.69
CA GLY A 45 -8.40 17.48 10.14
C GLY A 45 -7.91 16.10 10.59
N ALA A 46 -7.50 15.21 9.66
CA ALA A 46 -6.89 13.94 10.04
C ALA A 46 -5.43 14.14 10.44
N TRP A 47 -5.08 13.67 11.63
CA TRP A 47 -3.71 13.59 12.12
C TRP A 47 -3.47 12.19 12.66
N TRP A 48 -2.27 11.65 12.41
CA TRP A 48 -1.93 10.28 12.73
C TRP A 48 -0.54 10.22 13.33
N VAL A 49 -0.37 9.39 14.35
CA VAL A 49 0.93 8.85 14.70
C VAL A 49 1.22 7.64 13.79
N LYS A 50 2.49 7.29 13.65
CA LYS A 50 2.93 6.28 12.66
C LYS A 50 2.28 4.92 12.92
N GLU A 51 2.13 4.56 14.19
CA GLU A 51 1.58 3.30 14.66
C GLU A 51 0.10 3.18 14.25
N THR A 52 -0.73 4.12 14.68
CA THR A 52 -2.17 4.12 14.38
C THR A 52 -2.47 4.37 12.91
N GLY A 53 -1.65 5.17 12.22
CA GLY A 53 -1.73 5.36 10.78
C GLY A 53 -1.47 4.07 10.01
N ASN A 54 -0.46 3.28 10.42
CA ASN A 54 -0.16 1.99 9.81
C ASN A 54 -1.27 0.96 10.07
N GLU A 55 -1.86 0.93 11.26
CA GLU A 55 -3.00 0.06 11.59
C GLU A 55 -4.21 0.38 10.71
N MET A 56 -4.58 1.66 10.59
CA MET A 56 -5.66 2.10 9.72
C MET A 56 -5.37 1.73 8.26
N LEU A 57 -4.12 1.93 7.79
CA LEU A 57 -3.73 1.55 6.43
C LEU A 57 -3.88 0.04 6.19
N ARG A 58 -3.46 -0.80 7.14
CA ARG A 58 -3.62 -2.27 7.05
C ARG A 58 -5.08 -2.67 6.89
N ILE A 59 -5.97 -2.06 7.67
CA ILE A 59 -7.42 -2.30 7.57
C ILE A 59 -7.92 -1.89 6.18
N ARG A 60 -7.53 -0.71 5.69
CA ARG A 60 -7.91 -0.24 4.34
C ARG A 60 -7.43 -1.21 3.27
N CYS A 61 -6.17 -1.67 3.31
CA CYS A 61 -5.65 -2.66 2.38
C CYS A 61 -6.46 -3.97 2.42
N ALA A 62 -6.81 -4.46 3.61
CA ALA A 62 -7.59 -5.68 3.75
C ALA A 62 -9.00 -5.56 3.11
N VAL A 63 -9.64 -4.40 3.24
CA VAL A 63 -10.94 -4.12 2.60
C VAL A 63 -10.84 -4.15 1.08
N TYR A 64 -9.88 -3.44 0.48
CA TYR A 64 -9.74 -3.41 -0.99
C TYR A 64 -9.24 -4.73 -1.57
N ASN A 65 -8.50 -5.52 -0.79
CA ASN A 65 -8.05 -6.84 -1.20
C ASN A 65 -9.11 -7.93 -0.96
N GLY A 66 -10.29 -7.62 -0.42
CA GLY A 66 -11.33 -8.62 -0.09
C GLY A 66 -10.92 -9.61 0.99
N THR A 67 -9.93 -9.26 1.83
CA THR A 67 -9.37 -10.13 2.88
C THR A 67 -9.73 -9.66 4.28
N TYR A 68 -10.58 -8.64 4.39
CA TYR A 68 -10.97 -8.05 5.67
C TYR A 68 -11.51 -9.08 6.66
N ASP A 69 -12.48 -9.91 6.23
CA ASP A 69 -13.10 -10.89 7.13
C ASP A 69 -12.06 -11.87 7.68
N LYS A 70 -11.16 -12.37 6.84
CA LYS A 70 -10.05 -13.25 7.26
C LYS A 70 -9.13 -12.57 8.29
N VAL A 71 -8.80 -11.30 8.07
CA VAL A 71 -7.97 -10.53 9.01
C VAL A 71 -8.72 -10.31 10.32
N PHE A 72 -10.01 -10.03 10.26
CA PHE A 72 -10.85 -9.78 11.42
C PHE A 72 -11.08 -11.05 12.24
N GLU A 73 -11.37 -12.19 11.60
CA GLU A 73 -11.44 -13.50 12.27
C GLU A 73 -10.14 -13.82 13.00
N ARG A 74 -8.98 -13.60 12.35
CA ARG A 74 -7.68 -13.79 13.00
C ARG A 74 -7.51 -12.88 14.22
N TYR A 75 -7.97 -11.63 14.15
CA TYR A 75 -7.95 -10.71 15.29
C TYR A 75 -8.84 -11.21 16.42
N LYS A 76 -10.08 -11.65 16.13
CA LYS A 76 -11.01 -12.18 17.13
C LYS A 76 -10.41 -13.37 17.86
N ASN A 77 -9.92 -14.37 17.14
CA ASN A 77 -9.34 -15.58 17.74
C ASN A 77 -8.11 -15.29 18.61
N ALA A 78 -7.40 -14.19 18.36
CA ALA A 78 -6.20 -13.83 19.11
C ALA A 78 -6.47 -12.92 20.32
N ASN A 79 -7.59 -12.17 20.33
CA ASN A 79 -7.79 -11.07 21.29
C ASN A 79 -9.16 -11.08 21.99
N LEU A 80 -10.14 -11.83 21.49
CA LEU A 80 -11.43 -11.98 22.15
C LEU A 80 -11.47 -13.34 22.88
N PRO A 81 -12.09 -13.40 24.07
CA PRO A 81 -12.36 -14.67 24.71
C PRO A 81 -13.23 -15.53 23.78
N HIS A 82 -12.90 -16.81 23.69
CA HIS A 82 -13.76 -17.80 23.07
C HIS A 82 -14.85 -18.19 24.08
N ASP A 83 -16.11 -18.08 23.68
CA ASP A 83 -17.26 -18.64 24.39
C ASP A 83 -17.25 -20.18 24.32
#